data_AF-A0A1G4JY99-F1
#
_entry.id   AF-A0A1G4JY99-F1
#
_cell.length_a   1.000
_cell.length_b   1.000
_cell.length_c   1.000
_cell.angle_alpha   90.00
_cell.angle_beta   90.00
_cell.angle_gamma   90.00
#
_symmetry.space_group_name_H-M   'P 1'
#
loop_
_entity.id
_entity.type
_entity.pdbx_description
1 polymer ?
#
loop_
_entity_poly.entity_id
_entity_poly.type
_entity_poly.pdbx_seq_one_letter_code
_entity_poly.pdbx_strand_id
1 'polypeptide(L)'
;MISPEAFDRQLSSLIPIISKWRLCVRLDLRQNTEIGVHCAYVHSNHPNLPDVTFEISIQFNPIYQEPFLTFRIWKTKCVDGFEKRELWFPSNLSTVLNTTFFQIGLDYMDQSSGEAWFQVHCCDTNDITGQENDKYLKRWFSVYLTLFDERIGTIFQDLA
;
A
#
# COMPACT_ATOMS: atom_id res chain seq x y z
N MET A 1 10.04 -15.06 -0.26
CA MET A 1 8.80 -15.79 -0.67
C MET A 1 7.99 -16.16 0.57
N ILE A 2 6.69 -15.89 0.55
CA ILE A 2 5.72 -16.16 1.62
C ILE A 2 4.56 -17.00 1.06
N SER A 3 4.06 -18.00 1.82
CA SER A 3 2.91 -18.79 1.36
C SER A 3 1.60 -17.99 1.43
N PRO A 4 0.55 -18.35 0.66
CA PRO A 4 -0.76 -17.71 0.75
C PRO A 4 -1.34 -17.69 2.17
N GLU A 5 -1.23 -18.81 2.89
CA GLU A 5 -1.75 -18.96 4.26
C GLU A 5 -0.93 -18.15 5.26
N ALA A 6 0.39 -18.10 5.07
CA ALA A 6 1.27 -17.29 5.88
C ALA A 6 1.00 -15.79 5.65
N PHE A 7 0.78 -15.39 4.40
CA PHE A 7 0.39 -14.03 4.04
C PHE A 7 -0.93 -13.66 4.72
N ASP A 8 -1.97 -14.47 4.57
CA ASP A 8 -3.31 -14.19 5.10
C ASP A 8 -3.32 -14.06 6.63
N ARG A 9 -2.64 -15.00 7.30
CA ARG A 9 -2.47 -15.00 8.76
C ARG A 9 -1.70 -13.76 9.22
N GLN A 10 -0.60 -13.43 8.56
CA GLN A 10 0.22 -12.28 8.95
C GLN A 10 -0.51 -10.97 8.66
N LEU A 11 -1.22 -10.84 7.53
CA LEU A 11 -2.00 -9.66 7.19
C LEU A 11 -3.06 -9.40 8.24
N SER A 12 -3.80 -10.44 8.63
CA SER A 12 -4.81 -10.36 9.69
C SER A 12 -4.23 -9.84 11.01
N SER A 13 -3.02 -10.27 11.37
CA SER A 13 -2.33 -9.79 12.58
C SER A 13 -1.85 -8.33 12.49
N LEU A 14 -1.64 -7.81 11.28
CA LEU A 14 -1.19 -6.43 11.06
C LEU A 14 -2.34 -5.42 11.03
N ILE A 15 -3.58 -5.85 10.80
CA ILE A 15 -4.73 -4.94 10.68
C ILE A 15 -4.89 -4.01 11.89
N PRO A 16 -4.82 -4.50 13.15
CA PRO A 16 -4.92 -3.62 14.32
C PRO A 16 -3.76 -2.63 14.47
N ILE A 17 -2.64 -2.86 13.77
CA ILE A 17 -1.46 -2.01 13.80
C ILE A 17 -1.58 -0.93 12.72
N ILE A 18 -1.93 -1.33 11.50
CA ILE A 18 -2.13 -0.42 10.37
C ILE A 18 -3.29 0.53 10.66
N SER A 19 -4.35 0.08 11.34
CA SER A 19 -5.46 0.95 11.73
C SER A 19 -5.07 2.03 12.74
N LYS A 20 -3.94 1.88 13.44
CA LYS A 20 -3.37 2.89 14.35
C LYS A 20 -2.43 3.85 13.63
N TRP A 21 -2.11 3.61 12.36
CA TRP A 21 -1.33 4.57 11.57
C TRP A 21 -2.08 5.89 11.51
N ARG A 22 -1.45 6.97 11.96
CA ARG A 22 -2.05 8.32 12.07
C ARG A 22 -2.65 8.87 10.75
N LEU A 23 -2.19 8.38 9.60
CA LEU A 23 -2.71 8.82 8.30
C LEU A 23 -3.81 7.89 7.77
N CYS A 24 -3.99 6.72 8.36
CA CYS A 24 -5.05 5.79 7.98
C CYS A 24 -6.42 6.36 8.34
N VAL A 25 -7.25 6.55 7.33
CA VAL A 25 -8.64 7.02 7.46
C VAL A 25 -9.59 5.82 7.47
N ARG A 26 -9.34 4.85 6.60
CA ARG A 26 -10.13 3.63 6.47
C ARG A 26 -9.24 2.47 6.06
N LEU A 27 -9.52 1.30 6.60
CA LEU A 27 -8.92 0.04 6.19
C LEU A 27 -10.02 -0.94 5.88
N ASP A 28 -10.03 -1.46 4.65
CA ASP A 28 -10.97 -2.47 4.19
C ASP A 28 -10.23 -3.77 3.89
N LEU A 29 -10.74 -4.89 4.38
CA LEU A 29 -10.30 -6.22 3.96
C LEU A 29 -11.24 -6.76 2.90
N ARG A 30 -10.69 -7.27 1.80
CA ARG A 30 -11.47 -7.91 0.73
C ARG A 30 -10.86 -9.26 0.42
N GLN A 31 -11.68 -10.29 0.32
CA GLN A 31 -11.18 -11.58 -0.12
C GLN A 31 -11.04 -11.59 -1.64
N ASN A 32 -9.87 -11.96 -2.15
CA ASN A 32 -9.72 -12.28 -3.55
C ASN A 32 -10.32 -13.67 -3.79
N THR A 33 -11.42 -13.73 -4.56
CA THR A 33 -12.20 -14.95 -4.77
C THR A 33 -11.46 -16.00 -5.60
N GLU A 34 -10.48 -15.61 -6.41
CA GLU A 34 -9.73 -16.54 -7.27
C GLU A 34 -8.68 -17.32 -6.49
N ILE A 35 -7.98 -16.65 -5.58
CA ILE A 35 -6.87 -17.23 -4.80
C ILE A 35 -7.25 -17.53 -3.34
N GLY A 36 -8.41 -17.05 -2.86
CA GLY A 36 -8.90 -17.27 -1.50
C GLY A 36 -8.18 -16.47 -0.41
N VAL A 37 -7.28 -15.54 -0.77
CA VAL A 37 -6.45 -14.74 0.14
C VAL A 37 -7.05 -13.35 0.33
N HIS A 38 -6.98 -12.79 1.55
CA HIS A 38 -7.41 -11.42 1.80
C HIS A 38 -6.42 -10.39 1.24
N CYS A 39 -6.96 -9.31 0.69
CA CYS A 39 -6.25 -8.11 0.31
C CYS A 39 -6.61 -6.98 1.29
N ALA A 40 -5.66 -6.11 1.60
CA ALA A 40 -5.91 -4.91 2.40
C ALA A 40 -5.95 -3.67 1.52
N TYR A 41 -6.99 -2.87 1.68
CA TYR A 41 -7.15 -1.56 1.06
C TYR A 41 -7.08 -0.49 2.14
N VAL A 42 -6.04 0.33 2.12
CA VAL A 42 -5.82 1.41 3.07
C VAL A 42 -6.09 2.74 2.38
N HIS A 43 -7.09 3.46 2.86
CA HIS A 43 -7.32 4.85 2.50
C HIS A 43 -6.60 5.74 3.50
N SER A 44 -5.72 6.61 3.02
CA SER A 44 -4.92 7.48 3.88
C SER A 44 -4.86 8.91 3.39
N ASN A 45 -4.62 9.83 4.31
CA ASN A 45 -4.33 11.22 3.99
C ASN A 45 -2.85 11.41 3.65
N HIS A 46 -2.54 12.33 2.74
CA HIS A 46 -1.16 12.74 2.54
C HIS A 46 -0.65 13.51 3.79
N PRO A 47 0.59 13.29 4.25
CA PRO A 47 1.08 13.91 5.49
C PRO A 47 1.14 15.44 5.44
N ASN A 48 1.37 16.02 4.26
CA ASN A 48 1.64 17.45 4.06
C ASN A 48 0.72 18.16 3.04
N LEU A 49 -0.20 17.44 2.37
CA LEU A 49 -1.02 17.98 1.28
C LEU A 49 -2.49 17.69 1.62
N PRO A 50 -3.24 18.66 2.16
CA PRO A 50 -4.56 18.40 2.75
C PRO A 50 -5.61 17.98 1.73
N ASP A 51 -5.40 18.32 0.46
CA ASP A 51 -6.26 17.99 -0.67
C ASP A 51 -5.88 16.67 -1.36
N VAL A 52 -4.88 15.95 -0.85
CA VAL A 52 -4.37 14.72 -1.44
C VAL A 52 -4.61 13.54 -0.51
N THR A 53 -5.16 12.46 -1.07
CA THR A 53 -5.37 11.20 -0.37
C THR A 53 -4.83 10.05 -1.19
N PHE A 54 -4.47 8.97 -0.52
CA PHE A 54 -4.04 7.73 -1.15
C PHE A 54 -5.09 6.64 -0.96
N GLU A 55 -5.18 5.78 -1.96
CA GLU A 55 -5.80 4.48 -1.84
C GLU A 55 -4.72 3.45 -2.15
N ILE A 56 -4.38 2.63 -1.16
CA ILE A 56 -3.24 1.73 -1.17
C ILE A 56 -3.81 0.32 -1.11
N SER A 57 -3.41 -0.55 -2.04
CA SER A 57 -3.82 -1.94 -2.09
C SER A 57 -2.60 -2.84 -1.86
N ILE A 58 -2.77 -3.79 -0.95
CA ILE A 58 -1.75 -4.75 -0.54
C ILE A 58 -2.33 -6.13 -0.76
N GLN A 59 -1.69 -6.84 -1.67
CA GLN A 59 -2.22 -8.07 -2.23
C GLN A 59 -1.13 -9.13 -2.29
N PHE A 60 -1.55 -10.38 -2.42
CA PHE A 60 -0.63 -11.50 -2.62
C PHE A 60 -0.48 -11.80 -4.11
N ASN A 61 0.77 -11.90 -4.60
CA ASN A 61 1.06 -12.37 -5.94
C ASN A 61 1.37 -13.88 -5.91
N PRO A 62 0.50 -14.75 -6.48
CA PRO A 62 0.69 -16.20 -6.42
C PRO A 62 1.84 -16.72 -7.30
N ILE A 63 2.25 -15.95 -8.32
CA ILE A 63 3.33 -16.35 -9.24
C ILE A 63 4.68 -16.18 -8.55
N TYR A 64 4.91 -15.02 -7.92
CA TYR A 64 6.18 -14.70 -7.25
C TYR A 64 6.19 -15.10 -5.78
N GLN A 65 5.03 -15.45 -5.21
CA GLN A 65 4.86 -15.73 -3.78
C GLN A 65 5.34 -14.56 -2.91
N GLU A 66 4.92 -13.35 -3.29
CA GLU A 66 5.33 -12.11 -2.65
C GLU A 66 4.14 -11.16 -2.47
N PRO A 67 4.15 -10.33 -1.41
CA PRO A 67 3.28 -9.17 -1.33
C PRO A 67 3.55 -8.24 -2.52
N PHE A 68 2.51 -7.69 -3.13
CA PHE A 68 2.65 -6.60 -4.09
C PHE A 68 1.82 -5.39 -3.65
N LEU A 69 2.37 -4.21 -3.91
CA LEU A 69 1.82 -2.92 -3.51
C LEU A 69 1.37 -2.15 -4.76
N THR A 70 0.09 -1.82 -4.82
CA THR A 70 -0.43 -0.86 -5.79
C THR A 70 -1.08 0.30 -5.08
N PHE A 71 -1.15 1.45 -5.73
CA PHE A 71 -1.85 2.60 -5.15
C PHE A 71 -2.41 3.55 -6.19
N ARG A 72 -3.33 4.40 -5.73
CA ARG A 72 -3.87 5.55 -6.48
C ARG A 72 -3.72 6.80 -5.64
N ILE A 73 -3.50 7.91 -6.33
CA ILE A 73 -3.44 9.24 -5.73
C ILE A 73 -4.72 9.96 -6.14
N TRP A 74 -5.44 10.47 -5.16
CA TRP A 74 -6.67 11.22 -5.37
C TRP A 74 -6.44 12.66 -4.93
N LYS A 75 -6.91 13.61 -5.75
CA LYS A 75 -6.88 15.03 -5.42
C LYS A 75 -8.31 15.58 -5.34
N THR A 76 -8.59 16.30 -4.26
CA THR A 76 -9.85 17.01 -4.07
C THR A 76 -9.68 18.46 -4.48
N LYS A 77 -10.55 18.96 -5.35
CA LYS A 77 -10.57 20.36 -5.78
C LYS A 77 -11.95 20.94 -5.56
N CYS A 78 -12.03 22.22 -5.26
CA CYS A 78 -13.30 22.94 -5.26
C CYS A 78 -13.54 23.51 -6.66
N VAL A 79 -14.63 23.07 -7.31
CA VAL A 79 -15.05 23.56 -8.63
C VAL A 79 -16.49 24.06 -8.48
N ASP A 80 -16.71 25.35 -8.76
CA ASP A 80 -18.02 26.00 -8.64
C ASP A 80 -18.69 25.83 -7.26
N GLY A 81 -17.88 25.77 -6.18
CA GLY A 81 -18.36 25.58 -4.81
C GLY A 81 -18.60 24.12 -4.41
N PHE A 82 -18.36 23.15 -5.31
CA PHE A 82 -18.49 21.73 -5.04
C PHE A 82 -17.12 21.06 -4.91
N GLU A 83 -16.99 20.18 -3.92
CA GLU A 83 -15.83 19.31 -3.82
C GLU A 83 -15.89 18.22 -4.89
N LYS A 84 -14.89 18.23 -5.77
CA LYS A 84 -14.67 17.21 -6.78
C LYS A 84 -13.41 16.44 -6.44
N ARG A 85 -13.53 15.12 -6.29
CA ARG A 85 -12.40 14.21 -6.12
C ARG A 85 -12.10 13.53 -7.45
N GLU A 86 -10.84 13.57 -7.87
CA GLU A 86 -10.39 12.98 -9.13
C GLU A 86 -9.06 12.24 -8.97
N LEU A 87 -8.85 11.23 -9.84
CA LEU A 87 -7.56 10.56 -9.94
C LEU A 87 -6.51 11.58 -10.39
N TRP A 88 -5.37 11.59 -9.68
CA TRP A 88 -4.30 12.51 -9.95
C TRP A 88 -3.03 11.76 -10.34
N PHE A 89 -2.51 12.10 -11.51
CA PHE A 89 -1.25 11.60 -12.04
C PHE A 89 -0.23 12.75 -12.01
N PRO A 90 0.55 12.90 -10.92
CA PRO A 90 1.55 13.95 -10.84
C PRO A 90 2.63 13.72 -11.91
N SER A 91 3.07 14.79 -12.57
CA SER A 91 4.18 14.73 -13.54
C SER A 91 5.51 14.32 -12.89
N ASN A 92 5.64 14.53 -11.58
CA ASN A 92 6.76 14.05 -10.78
C ASN A 92 6.24 13.45 -9.46
N LEU A 93 6.28 12.11 -9.35
CA LEU A 93 5.86 11.38 -8.14
C LEU A 93 6.68 11.74 -6.91
N SER A 94 7.95 12.13 -7.05
CA SER A 94 8.82 12.48 -5.92
C SER A 94 8.37 13.75 -5.18
N THR A 95 7.42 14.50 -5.75
CA THR A 95 6.80 15.67 -5.09
C THR A 95 5.68 15.29 -4.12
N VAL A 96 5.20 14.04 -4.18
CA VAL A 96 4.04 13.52 -3.45
C VAL A 96 4.41 12.29 -2.61
N LEU A 97 5.47 11.56 -2.98
CA LEU A 97 5.87 10.30 -2.35
C LEU A 97 7.37 10.26 -2.08
N ASN A 98 7.77 9.46 -1.10
CA ASN A 98 9.18 9.15 -0.89
C ASN A 98 9.63 8.05 -1.87
N THR A 99 10.00 8.44 -3.09
CA THR A 99 10.38 7.49 -4.15
C THR A 99 11.84 7.04 -4.09
N THR A 100 12.60 7.46 -3.08
CA THR A 100 14.08 7.31 -3.02
C THR A 100 14.57 5.88 -3.26
N PHE A 101 13.83 4.89 -2.75
CA PHE A 101 14.20 3.47 -2.82
C PHE A 101 13.23 2.62 -3.64
N PHE A 102 12.31 3.24 -4.37
CA PHE A 102 11.20 2.54 -5.02
C PHE A 102 11.14 2.87 -6.50
N GLN A 103 11.13 1.82 -7.32
CA GLN A 103 10.76 1.95 -8.73
C GLN A 103 9.23 1.80 -8.86
N ILE A 104 8.59 2.79 -9.48
CA ILE A 104 7.13 2.88 -9.56
C ILE A 104 6.71 3.04 -11.02
N GLY A 105 5.82 2.16 -11.49
CA GLY A 105 5.21 2.20 -12.82
C GLY A 105 3.72 2.56 -12.74
N LEU A 106 3.16 3.09 -13.84
CA LEU A 106 1.71 3.21 -14.04
C LEU A 106 1.28 2.17 -15.09
N ASP A 107 1.37 0.91 -14.70
CA ASP A 107 1.24 -0.24 -15.61
C ASP A 107 0.29 -1.33 -15.08
N TYR A 108 -0.27 -1.15 -13.88
CA TYR A 108 -1.28 -2.05 -13.35
C TYR A 108 -2.69 -1.58 -13.71
N MET A 109 -3.42 -2.40 -14.45
CA MET A 109 -4.86 -2.23 -14.62
C MET A 109 -5.59 -3.23 -13.75
N ASP A 110 -6.43 -2.72 -12.85
CA ASP A 110 -7.32 -3.59 -12.09
C ASP A 110 -8.36 -4.21 -13.04
N GLN A 111 -8.41 -5.53 -13.09
CA GLN A 111 -9.27 -6.24 -14.05
C GLN A 111 -10.76 -6.04 -13.77
N SER A 112 -11.13 -5.74 -12.52
CA SER A 112 -12.53 -5.59 -12.13
C SER A 112 -13.10 -4.21 -12.47
N SER A 113 -12.31 -3.15 -12.26
CA SER A 113 -12.72 -1.76 -12.50
C SER A 113 -12.27 -1.21 -13.85
N GLY A 114 -11.25 -1.80 -14.47
CA GLY A 114 -10.57 -1.24 -15.64
C GLY A 114 -9.78 0.03 -15.33
N GLU A 115 -9.57 0.35 -14.05
CA GLU A 115 -8.87 1.56 -13.64
C GLU A 115 -7.37 1.34 -13.51
N ALA A 116 -6.60 2.39 -13.83
CA ALA A 116 -5.14 2.37 -13.72
C ALA A 116 -4.69 2.61 -12.27
N TRP A 117 -3.70 1.83 -11.84
CA TRP A 117 -3.03 1.96 -10.56
C TRP A 117 -1.53 2.11 -10.78
N PHE A 118 -0.88 2.85 -9.88
CA PHE A 118 0.56 2.77 -9.76
C PHE A 118 0.95 1.44 -9.13
N GLN A 119 2.01 0.82 -9.62
CA GLN A 119 2.60 -0.39 -9.07
C GLN A 119 4.00 -0.10 -8.56
N VAL A 120 4.30 -0.54 -7.34
CA VAL A 120 5.67 -0.53 -6.81
C VAL A 120 6.34 -1.83 -7.21
N HIS A 121 7.39 -1.73 -8.03
CA HIS A 121 8.12 -2.90 -8.50
C HIS A 121 9.00 -3.46 -7.38
N CYS A 122 8.93 -4.78 -7.23
CA CYS A 122 9.37 -5.54 -6.07
C CYS A 122 10.65 -6.37 -6.37
N CYS A 123 11.53 -5.88 -7.24
CA CYS A 123 12.65 -6.67 -7.77
C CYS A 123 13.64 -7.17 -6.69
N ASP A 124 13.78 -6.44 -5.58
CA ASP A 124 14.73 -6.76 -4.50
C ASP A 124 14.02 -7.05 -3.16
N THR A 125 12.73 -7.42 -3.17
CA THR A 125 11.92 -7.54 -1.94
C THR A 125 12.51 -8.50 -0.92
N ASN A 126 13.03 -9.65 -1.36
CA ASN A 126 13.65 -10.63 -0.45
C ASN A 126 14.98 -10.15 0.13
N ASP A 127 15.73 -9.34 -0.60
CA ASP A 127 16.99 -8.75 -0.12
C ASP A 127 16.73 -7.63 0.90
N ILE A 128 15.61 -6.91 0.73
CA ILE A 128 15.18 -5.82 1.61
C ILE A 128 14.54 -6.35 2.91
N THR A 129 13.72 -7.40 2.81
CA THR A 129 12.89 -7.89 3.94
C THR A 129 13.46 -9.11 4.65
N GLY A 130 14.51 -9.73 4.09
CA GLY A 130 15.13 -10.94 4.62
C GLY A 130 14.29 -12.20 4.35
N GLN A 131 14.96 -13.37 4.43
CA GLN A 131 14.36 -14.66 4.06
C GLN A 131 13.50 -15.30 5.17
N GLU A 132 13.48 -14.73 6.38
CA GLU A 132 12.72 -15.29 7.49
C GLU A 132 11.21 -15.15 7.26
N ASN A 133 10.48 -16.27 7.27
CA ASN A 133 9.03 -16.23 7.10
C ASN A 133 8.28 -15.65 8.31
N ASP A 134 8.83 -15.79 9.52
CA ASP A 134 8.21 -15.19 10.70
C ASP A 134 8.27 -13.67 10.61
N LYS A 135 7.14 -13.01 10.91
CA LYS A 135 6.97 -11.55 10.84
C LYS A 135 7.37 -10.92 9.49
N TYR A 136 7.41 -11.70 8.41
CA TYR A 136 7.79 -11.24 7.07
C TYR A 136 6.97 -10.03 6.62
N LEU A 137 5.63 -10.09 6.69
CA LEU A 137 4.80 -8.95 6.31
C LEU A 137 5.03 -7.76 7.24
N LYS A 138 5.28 -7.96 8.54
CA LYS A 138 5.58 -6.83 9.45
C LYS A 138 6.80 -6.04 8.96
N ARG A 139 7.88 -6.75 8.58
CA ARG A 139 9.09 -6.12 8.01
C ARG A 139 8.79 -5.48 6.67
N TRP A 140 8.09 -6.19 5.78
CA TRP A 140 7.68 -5.65 4.49
C TRP A 140 6.90 -4.34 4.63
N PHE A 141 5.85 -4.31 5.46
CA PHE A 141 5.05 -3.12 5.71
C PHE A 141 5.89 -1.95 6.27
N SER A 142 6.82 -2.25 7.19
CA SER A 142 7.68 -1.23 7.78
C SER A 142 8.61 -0.54 6.79
N VAL A 143 8.92 -1.20 5.66
CA VAL A 143 9.71 -0.61 4.57
C VAL A 143 8.79 0.02 3.52
N TYR A 144 7.85 -0.75 2.97
CA TYR A 144 7.08 -0.32 1.80
C TYR A 144 6.11 0.83 2.09
N LEU A 145 5.60 0.93 3.32
CA LEU A 145 4.75 2.07 3.69
C LEU A 145 5.53 3.37 3.93
N THR A 146 6.86 3.33 3.98
CA THR A 146 7.68 4.56 4.05
C THR A 146 7.54 5.42 2.80
N LEU A 147 7.08 4.83 1.70
CA LEU A 147 6.69 5.51 0.48
C LEU A 147 5.64 6.61 0.74
N PHE A 148 4.73 6.38 1.70
CA PHE A 148 3.62 7.28 2.04
C PHE A 148 3.85 8.06 3.34
N ASP A 149 4.61 7.51 4.28
CA ASP A 149 4.95 8.16 5.55
C ASP A 149 6.29 7.64 6.08
N GLU A 150 7.34 8.45 6.04
CA GLU A 150 8.67 8.10 6.57
C GLU A 150 8.65 7.72 8.06
N ARG A 151 7.62 8.18 8.78
CA ARG A 151 7.45 7.89 10.22
C ARG A 151 6.68 6.59 10.48
N ILE A 152 6.21 5.88 9.45
CA ILE A 152 5.43 4.65 9.62
C ILE A 152 6.18 3.61 10.48
N GLY A 153 7.51 3.58 10.41
CA GLY A 153 8.32 2.61 11.15
C GLY A 153 8.06 2.62 12.66
N THR A 154 7.66 3.76 13.24
CA THR A 154 7.42 3.87 14.69
C THR A 154 6.25 2.99 15.15
N ILE A 155 5.22 2.78 14.33
CA ILE A 155 4.06 1.96 14.73
C ILE A 155 4.38 0.47 14.77
N PHE A 156 5.50 0.05 14.15
CA PHE A 156 5.95 -1.34 14.12
C PHE A 156 7.00 -1.65 15.20
N GLN A 157 7.56 -0.62 15.86
CA GLN A 157 8.57 -0.75 16.92
C GLN A 157 7.95 -1.12 18.28
N ASP A 158 6.71 -0.70 18.57
CA ASP A 158 6.03 -0.92 19.87
C ASP A 158 5.54 -2.37 20.10
N LEU A 159 5.97 -3.32 19.27
CA LEU A 159 5.50 -4.71 19.24
C LEU A 159 6.65 -5.72 19.14
N ALA A 160 7.81 -5.35 19.70
CA ALA A 160 8.98 -6.21 19.86
C ALA A 160 8.99 -6.83 21.27
#